data_AF-A0A8T4WMR9-F1
#
_entry.id   AF-A0A8T4WMR9-F1
#
_cell.length_a   1.000
_cell.length_b   1.000
_cell.length_c   1.000
_cell.angle_alpha   90.00
_cell.angle_beta   90.00
_cell.angle_gamma   90.00
#
_symmetry.space_group_name_H-M   'P 1'
#
loop_
_entity.id
_entity.type
_entity.pdbx_description
1 polymer ?
#
loop_
_entity_poly.entity_id
_entity_poly.type
_entity_poly.pdbx_seq_one_letter_code
_entity_poly.pdbx_strand_id
1 'polypeptide(L)' 'MRIAGTRYSMTREGDVVELKKQGQGVETFHVKEKTASQVAEDIHMTLRRKGVIVQKSLLEDNIREFFPESRKYGVLK' A
#
# COMPACT_ATOMS: atom_id res chain seq x y z
N MET A 1 0.90 -6.72 -6.88
CA MET A 1 -0.37 -7.30 -6.36
C MET A 1 -1.56 -6.41 -6.73
N ARG A 2 -2.72 -6.98 -7.14
CA ARG A 2 -3.92 -6.19 -7.44
C ARG A 2 -4.74 -5.95 -6.17
N ILE A 3 -5.22 -4.73 -5.95
CA ILE A 3 -6.15 -4.45 -4.84
C ILE A 3 -7.52 -4.99 -5.25
N ALA A 4 -8.00 -6.01 -4.52
CA ALA A 4 -9.25 -6.69 -4.81
C ALA A 4 -10.42 -5.71 -4.97
N GLY A 5 -11.25 -5.92 -5.99
CA GLY A 5 -12.39 -5.03 -6.29
C GLY A 5 -12.02 -3.71 -6.96
N THR A 6 -10.75 -3.47 -7.32
CA THR A 6 -10.33 -2.21 -7.94
C THR A 6 -9.52 -2.40 -9.24
N ARG A 7 -9.32 -1.30 -9.97
CA ARG A 7 -8.39 -1.21 -11.11
C ARG A 7 -6.97 -0.84 -10.70
N TYR A 8 -6.72 -0.79 -9.38
CA TYR A 8 -5.45 -0.41 -8.81
C TYR A 8 -4.66 -1.64 -8.38
N SER A 9 -3.35 -1.51 -8.42
CA SER A 9 -2.39 -2.52 -7.99
C SER A 9 -1.26 -1.86 -7.23
N MET A 10 -0.75 -2.54 -6.21
CA MET A 10 0.41 -2.11 -5.45
C MET A 10 1.62 -2.93 -5.87
N THR A 11 2.78 -2.28 -5.96
CA THR A 11 4.06 -2.91 -6.25
C THR A 11 5.09 -2.37 -5.27
N ARG A 12 5.93 -3.23 -4.70
CA ARG A 12 7.07 -2.79 -3.89
C ARG A 12 8.29 -2.62 -4.78
N GLU A 13 8.95 -1.49 -4.66
CA GLU A 13 10.27 -1.23 -5.28
C GLU A 13 11.20 -0.69 -4.19
N GLY A 14 12.02 -1.57 -3.61
CA GLY A 14 12.90 -1.21 -2.48
C GLY A 14 12.11 -0.69 -1.26
N ASP A 15 12.37 0.57 -0.91
CA ASP A 15 11.79 1.31 0.22
C ASP A 15 10.52 2.10 -0.14
N VAL A 16 9.96 1.86 -1.34
CA VAL A 16 8.71 2.49 -1.76
C VAL A 16 7.65 1.48 -2.16
N VAL A 17 6.40 1.85 -1.93
CA VAL A 17 5.22 1.16 -2.46
C VAL A 17 4.63 2.04 -3.54
N GLU A 18 4.61 1.54 -4.77
CA GLU A 18 4.03 2.20 -5.92
C GLU A 18 2.58 1.73 -6.13
N LEU A 19 1.67 2.69 -6.19
CA LEU A 19 0.29 2.49 -6.59
C LEU A 19 0.21 2.69 -8.10
N LYS A 20 -0.23 1.63 -8.81
CA LYS A 20 -0.46 1.63 -10.25
C LYS A 20 -1.95 1.54 -10.55
N LYS A 21 -2.41 2.20 -11.61
CA LYS A 21 -3.76 2.07 -12.17
C LYS A 21 -3.61 1.54 -13.60
N GLN A 22 -4.13 0.34 -13.87
CA GLN A 22 -4.01 -0.31 -15.20
C GLN A 22 -2.56 -0.34 -15.75
N GLY A 23 -1.58 -0.56 -14.87
CA GLY A 23 -0.16 -0.64 -15.25
C GLY A 23 0.60 0.69 -15.26
N GLN A 24 -0.09 1.83 -15.16
CA GLN A 24 0.56 3.15 -15.03
C GLN A 24 0.75 3.51 -13.55
N GLY A 25 1.98 3.89 -13.17
CA GLY A 25 2.28 4.48 -11.86
C GLY A 25 1.49 5.76 -11.65
N VAL A 26 0.68 5.80 -10.59
CA VAL A 26 -0.12 6.99 -10.25
C VAL A 26 0.38 7.68 -9.00
N GLU A 27 0.99 6.95 -8.07
CA GLU A 27 1.47 7.50 -6.80
C GLU A 27 2.51 6.58 -6.15
N THR A 28 3.46 7.17 -5.43
CA THR A 28 4.55 6.45 -4.77
C THR A 28 4.59 6.83 -3.30
N PHE A 29 4.62 5.82 -2.43
CA PHE A 29 4.61 5.97 -0.97
C PHE A 29 5.94 5.49 -0.39
N HIS A 30 6.66 6.40 0.26
CA HIS A 30 7.87 6.04 1.00
C HIS A 30 7.50 5.28 2.28
N VAL A 31 8.08 4.10 2.46
CA VAL A 31 7.78 3.22 3.61
C VAL A 31 8.81 3.28 4.71
N LYS A 32 9.98 3.90 4.46
CA LYS A 32 11.05 4.05 5.43
C LYS A 32 10.52 4.71 6.71
N GLU A 33 10.79 4.07 7.85
CA GLU A 33 10.36 4.50 9.19
C GLU A 33 8.84 4.54 9.41
N LYS A 34 8.04 4.04 8.45
CA LYS A 34 6.58 3.92 8.60
C LYS A 34 6.20 2.49 8.93
N THR A 35 5.10 2.34 9.67
CA THR A 35 4.45 1.05 9.90
C THR A 35 3.53 0.69 8.73
N ALA A 36 3.20 -0.61 8.60
CA ALA A 36 2.22 -1.08 7.62
C ALA A 36 0.89 -0.31 7.71
N SER A 37 0.42 0.00 8.93
CA SER A 37 -0.84 0.70 9.14
C SER A 37 -0.79 2.17 8.69
N GLN A 38 0.36 2.84 8.85
CA GLN A 38 0.56 4.21 8.35
C GLN A 38 0.57 4.26 6.83
N VAL A 39 1.29 3.35 6.18
CA VAL A 39 1.31 3.26 4.72
C VAL A 39 -0.08 2.86 4.19
N ALA A 40 -0.78 1.96 4.87
CA ALA A 40 -2.15 1.58 4.53
C ALA A 40 -3.11 2.77 4.61
N GLU A 41 -2.97 3.63 5.63
CA GLU A 41 -3.77 4.86 5.77
C GLU A 41 -3.49 5.82 4.62
N ASP A 42 -2.22 6.09 4.30
CA ASP A 42 -1.83 6.98 3.20
C ASP A 42 -2.42 6.51 1.86
N ILE A 43 -2.33 5.22 1.57
CA ILE A 43 -2.89 4.60 0.36
C ILE A 43 -4.41 4.64 0.39
N HIS A 44 -5.04 4.33 1.53
CA HIS A 44 -6.49 4.34 1.70
C HIS A 44 -7.07 5.75 1.46
N MET A 45 -6.46 6.78 2.05
CA MET A 45 -6.87 8.17 1.87
C MET A 45 -6.72 8.62 0.41
N THR A 46 -5.64 8.20 -0.24
CA THR A 46 -5.39 8.47 -1.66
C THR A 46 -6.45 7.84 -2.55
N LEU A 47 -6.75 6.55 -2.33
CA LEU A 47 -7.76 5.81 -3.07
C LEU A 47 -9.16 6.43 -2.85
N ARG A 48 -9.48 6.81 -1.62
CA ARG A 48 -10.74 7.48 -1.28
C ARG A 48 -10.89 8.82 -2.02
N ARG A 49 -9.83 9.64 -2.06
CA ARG A 49 -9.82 10.90 -2.83
C ARG A 49 -10.03 10.69 -4.33
N LYS A 50 -9.56 9.55 -4.86
CA LYS A 50 -9.77 9.13 -6.26
C LYS A 50 -11.10 8.39 -6.49
N GLY A 51 -12.01 8.39 -5.50
CA GLY A 51 -13.35 7.78 -5.59
C GLY A 51 -13.38 6.26 -5.43
N VAL A 52 -12.32 5.66 -4.89
CA VAL A 52 -12.19 4.22 -4.71
C VAL A 52 -12.41 3.88 -3.24
N ILE A 53 -13.35 2.97 -2.97
CA ILE A 53 -13.63 2.46 -1.63
C ILE A 53 -12.98 1.09 -1.49
N VAL A 54 -12.15 0.93 -0.48
CA VAL A 54 -11.38 -0.27 -0.18
C VAL A 54 -11.23 -0.38 1.33
N GLN A 55 -11.26 -1.60 1.87
CA GLN A 55 -11.04 -1.80 3.29
C GLN A 55 -9.56 -1.56 3.65
N LYS A 56 -9.31 -0.73 4.66
CA LYS A 56 -7.95 -0.46 5.16
C LYS A 56 -7.24 -1.72 5.64
N SER A 57 -7.94 -2.62 6.33
CA SER A 57 -7.39 -3.90 6.80
C SER A 57 -6.78 -4.72 5.66
N LEU A 58 -7.47 -4.80 4.52
CA LEU A 58 -6.98 -5.48 3.32
C LEU A 58 -5.70 -4.83 2.78
N LEU A 59 -5.61 -3.50 2.79
CA LEU A 59 -4.40 -2.79 2.39
C LEU A 59 -3.23 -3.08 3.34
N GLU A 60 -3.50 -3.07 4.65
CA GLU A 60 -2.50 -3.35 5.66
C GLU A 60 -1.96 -4.78 5.54
N ASP A 61 -2.83 -5.77 5.33
CA ASP A 61 -2.42 -7.15 5.10
C ASP A 61 -1.59 -7.31 3.82
N ASN A 62 -2.02 -6.69 2.71
CA ASN A 62 -1.24 -6.68 1.46
C ASN A 62 0.14 -6.00 1.63
N ILE A 63 0.22 -4.93 2.42
CA ILE A 63 1.49 -4.26 2.71
C ILE A 63 2.39 -5.17 3.55
N ARG A 64 1.84 -5.87 4.55
CA ARG A 64 2.60 -6.83 5.35
C ARG A 64 3.15 -7.98 4.50
N GLU A 65 2.40 -8.45 3.50
CA GLU A 65 2.91 -9.44 2.55
C GLU A 65 4.11 -8.94 1.73
N PHE A 66 4.20 -7.63 1.45
CA PHE A 66 5.38 -7.05 0.80
C PHE A 66 6.60 -6.95 1.71
N PHE A 67 6.41 -6.91 3.03
CA PHE A 67 7.47 -6.74 4.03
C PHE A 67 7.43 -7.86 5.10
N PRO A 68 7.65 -9.13 4.71
CA PRO A 68 7.54 -10.26 5.64
C PRO A 68 8.59 -10.25 6.75
N GLU A 69 9.73 -9.59 6.53
CA GLU A 69 10.81 -9.44 7.51
C GLU A 69 10.49 -8.41 8.59
N SER A 70 9.47 -7.58 8.38
CA SER A 70 9.05 -6.56 9.34
C SER A 70 8.19 -7.18 10.44
N ARG A 71 8.46 -6.82 11.69
CA ARG A 71 7.63 -7.26 12.83
C ARG A 71 6.20 -6.77 12.67
N LYS A 72 5.22 -7.53 13.20
CA LYS A 72 3.77 -7.27 13.07
C LYS A 72 3.32 -5.84 13.42
N TYR A 73 4.05 -5.15 14.31
CA TYR A 73 3.84 -3.74 14.69
C TYR A 73 5.11 -2.89 14.53
N GLY A 74 6.10 -3.37 13.79
CA GLY A 74 7.36 -2.69 13.54
C GLY A 74 7.28 -1.75 12.35
N VAL A 75 8.29 -0.88 12.25
CA VAL A 75 8.54 -0.11 11.03
C VAL A 75 8.90 -1.06 9.89
N LEU A 76 8.47 -0.70 8.68
CA LEU A 76 8.78 -1.39 7.45
C LEU A 76 10.27 -1.19 7.14
N LYS A 77 10.95 -2.30 6.89
CA LYS A 77 12.36 -2.39 6.51
C LYS A 77 12.51 -3.18 5.21
#